data_AF-A0A0S8BVF3-F1
#
_entry.id   AF-A0A0S8BVF3-F1
#
_cell.length_a   1.000
_cell.length_b   1.000
_cell.length_c   1.000
_cell.angle_alpha   90.00
_cell.angle_beta   90.00
_cell.angle_gamma   90.00
#
_symmetry.space_group_name_H-M   'P 1'
#
loop_
_entity.id
_entity.type
_entity.pdbx_description
1 polymer ?
#
loop_
_entity_poly.entity_id
_entity_poly.type
_entity_poly.pdbx_seq_one_letter_code
_entity_poly.pdbx_strand_id
1 'polypeptide(L)'
;MGGGRLMNAKQITLALLLGVIFGCGGSQKPKAGPLPQGASFYGVWESPQYGNMHLCQSGNQVVGDYMKHERAGRIQGDVKGDLLIFRWEDRRELVAGKPQVRRGRGYFRIQIGKDGDQYLQGEWGLEDELSGGGPWNAVKLRRGEPDRCTGAEEPAVVDETTHPWDRDDEPDAGTTKQ
;
A
#
# COMPACT_ATOMS: atom_id res chain seq x y z
N MET A 1 -2.74 -44.89 79.08
CA MET A 1 -2.73 -43.44 79.32
C MET A 1 -1.88 -42.78 78.25
N GLY A 2 -2.46 -41.85 77.48
CA GLY A 2 -1.78 -40.93 76.54
C GLY A 2 -1.30 -41.61 75.25
N GLY A 3 -1.51 -41.09 74.04
CA GLY A 3 -2.05 -39.82 73.57
C GLY A 3 -1.69 -39.71 72.08
N GLY A 4 -2.67 -39.41 71.23
CA GLY A 4 -2.49 -39.33 69.77
C GLY A 4 -1.92 -38.00 69.27
N ARG A 5 -1.54 -37.97 67.99
CA ARG A 5 -1.48 -36.80 67.08
C ARG A 5 -1.69 -37.35 65.66
N LEU A 6 -2.89 -37.30 65.10
CA LEU A 6 -3.57 -36.19 64.40
C LEU A 6 -2.73 -35.56 63.28
N MET A 7 -3.21 -35.81 62.06
CA MET A 7 -2.71 -35.39 60.75
C MET A 7 -2.92 -33.89 60.54
N ASN A 8 -1.99 -33.23 59.85
CA ASN A 8 -2.22 -31.94 59.18
C ASN A 8 -1.13 -31.70 58.13
N ALA A 9 -1.44 -31.94 56.85
CA ALA A 9 -0.65 -31.46 55.73
C ALA A 9 -1.57 -30.60 54.85
N LYS A 10 -1.25 -29.31 54.84
CA LYS A 10 -2.04 -28.20 54.30
C LYS A 10 -2.12 -28.26 52.78
N GLN A 11 -3.29 -27.85 52.30
CA GLN A 11 -3.68 -27.71 50.89
C GLN A 11 -2.76 -26.75 50.13
N ILE A 12 -2.33 -27.16 48.93
CA ILE A 12 -1.62 -26.30 47.97
C ILE A 12 -2.68 -25.75 47.00
N THR A 13 -3.04 -24.48 47.17
CA THR A 13 -3.95 -23.78 46.26
C THR A 13 -3.13 -23.16 45.13
N LEU A 14 -3.23 -23.76 43.94
CA LEU A 14 -2.60 -23.27 42.71
C LEU A 14 -3.51 -22.20 42.07
N ALA A 15 -3.20 -20.93 42.29
CA ALA A 15 -3.89 -19.80 41.64
C ALA A 15 -3.31 -19.57 40.24
N LEU A 16 -3.96 -20.13 39.22
CA LEU A 16 -3.66 -19.87 37.81
C LEU A 16 -4.37 -18.58 37.37
N LEU A 17 -3.72 -17.43 37.55
CA LEU A 17 -4.18 -16.15 37.00
C LEU A 17 -3.80 -16.09 35.51
N LEU A 18 -4.69 -16.57 34.65
CA LEU A 18 -4.61 -16.37 33.20
C LEU A 18 -5.04 -14.93 32.88
N GLY A 19 -4.07 -14.01 32.85
CA GLY A 19 -4.27 -12.63 32.41
C GLY A 19 -4.48 -12.59 30.91
N VAL A 20 -5.73 -12.57 30.48
CA VAL A 20 -6.13 -12.33 29.09
C VAL A 20 -5.97 -10.83 28.81
N ILE A 21 -4.83 -10.44 28.25
CA ILE A 21 -4.65 -9.09 27.69
C ILE A 21 -5.14 -9.12 26.24
N PHE A 22 -6.46 -9.02 26.04
CA PHE A 22 -7.02 -8.58 24.75
C PHE A 22 -6.71 -7.08 24.61
N GLY A 23 -5.47 -6.76 24.23
CA GLY A 23 -5.13 -5.44 23.72
C GLY A 23 -5.77 -5.25 22.36
N CYS A 24 -7.04 -4.83 22.35
CA CYS A 24 -7.66 -4.25 21.17
C CYS A 24 -6.97 -2.90 20.95
N GLY A 25 -5.84 -2.92 20.25
CA GLY A 25 -5.05 -1.74 19.93
C GLY A 25 -5.80 -0.91 18.89
N GLY A 26 -6.67 -0.01 19.35
CA GLY A 26 -7.27 0.99 18.48
C GLY A 26 -6.16 1.74 17.75
N SER A 27 -6.23 1.75 16.42
CA SER A 27 -5.30 2.42 15.51
C SER A 27 -5.13 3.88 15.90
N GLN A 28 -4.10 4.20 16.69
CA GLN A 28 -3.85 5.56 17.12
C GLN A 28 -3.38 6.36 15.89
N LYS A 29 -4.13 7.41 15.53
CA LYS A 29 -3.82 8.21 14.34
C LYS A 29 -2.38 8.75 14.43
N PRO A 30 -1.54 8.58 13.40
CA PRO A 30 -0.17 9.07 13.41
C PRO A 30 -0.14 10.58 13.56
N LYS A 31 0.79 11.08 14.38
CA LYS A 31 0.97 12.52 14.61
C LYS A 31 2.00 13.09 13.63
N ALA A 32 1.63 14.16 12.94
CA ALA A 32 2.54 14.90 12.07
C ALA A 32 3.73 15.50 12.84
N GLY A 33 4.92 15.36 12.28
CA GLY A 33 6.15 16.02 12.69
C GLY A 33 6.57 17.12 11.70
N PRO A 34 7.69 17.81 11.97
CA PRO A 34 8.23 18.79 11.03
C PRO A 34 8.71 18.09 9.75
N LEU A 35 8.39 18.68 8.59
CA LEU A 35 8.92 18.20 7.31
C LEU A 35 10.44 18.40 7.28
N PRO A 36 11.24 17.37 6.96
CA PRO A 36 12.68 17.54 6.81
C PRO A 36 13.03 18.58 5.74
N GLN A 37 14.13 19.29 5.92
CA GLN A 37 14.53 20.33 4.97
C GLN A 37 14.75 19.76 3.56
N GLY A 38 14.15 20.39 2.54
CA GLY A 38 14.25 19.93 1.14
C GLY A 38 13.45 18.67 0.82
N ALA A 39 12.70 18.12 1.79
CA ALA A 39 11.80 17.01 1.55
C ALA A 39 10.50 17.47 0.87
N SER A 40 9.95 16.60 0.03
CA SER A 40 8.61 16.74 -0.54
C SER A 40 8.12 15.38 -0.97
N PHE A 41 6.80 15.16 -0.88
CA PHE A 41 6.16 13.95 -1.40
C PHE A 41 6.16 13.91 -2.93
N TYR A 42 6.37 15.04 -3.61
CA TYR A 42 6.49 15.09 -5.07
C TYR A 42 7.71 14.28 -5.56
N GLY A 43 7.49 13.39 -6.52
CA GLY A 43 8.55 12.62 -7.17
C GLY A 43 8.16 11.18 -7.49
N VAL A 44 9.10 10.44 -8.08
CA VAL A 44 8.97 9.00 -8.26
C VAL A 44 9.62 8.27 -7.09
N TRP A 45 8.88 7.32 -6.53
CA TRP A 45 9.27 6.54 -5.37
C TRP A 45 9.24 5.06 -5.70
N GLU A 46 10.35 4.35 -5.49
CA GLU A 46 10.43 2.93 -5.78
C GLU A 46 10.15 2.11 -4.53
N SER A 47 9.12 1.26 -4.58
CA SER A 47 8.78 0.33 -3.51
C SER A 47 9.03 -1.12 -3.95
N PRO A 48 9.82 -1.91 -3.19
CA PRO A 48 9.98 -3.33 -3.48
C PRO A 48 8.65 -4.10 -3.52
N GLN A 49 7.64 -3.66 -2.74
CA GLN A 49 6.34 -4.33 -2.64
C GLN A 49 5.34 -3.84 -3.69
N TYR A 50 5.35 -2.55 -4.02
CA TYR A 50 4.29 -1.91 -4.83
C TYR A 50 4.77 -1.29 -6.15
N GLY A 51 6.08 -1.39 -6.45
CA GLY A 51 6.70 -0.88 -7.67
C GLY A 51 6.90 0.63 -7.63
N ASN A 52 7.05 1.21 -8.82
CA ASN A 52 7.21 2.65 -8.99
C ASN A 52 5.90 3.35 -8.63
N MET A 53 6.01 4.37 -7.79
CA MET A 53 4.92 5.24 -7.40
C MET A 53 5.22 6.66 -7.87
N HIS A 54 4.27 7.24 -8.58
CA HIS A 54 4.38 8.59 -9.13
C HIS A 54 3.50 9.47 -8.27
N LEU A 55 4.11 10.33 -7.43
CA LEU A 55 3.38 11.21 -6.52
C LEU A 55 3.50 12.66 -6.99
N CYS A 56 2.37 13.32 -7.18
CA CYS A 56 2.27 14.72 -7.55
C CYS A 56 1.62 15.50 -6.40
N GLN A 57 2.41 16.38 -5.79
CA GLN A 57 1.98 17.25 -4.71
C GLN A 57 1.62 18.64 -5.24
N SER A 58 0.43 19.13 -4.88
CA SER A 58 -0.01 20.51 -5.10
C SER A 58 -0.49 21.11 -3.79
N GLY A 59 0.32 22.02 -3.22
CA GLY A 59 0.10 22.53 -1.87
C GLY A 59 0.12 21.38 -0.84
N ASN A 60 -1.02 21.20 -0.16
CA ASN A 60 -1.20 20.12 0.82
C ASN A 60 -1.90 18.89 0.24
N GLN A 61 -2.25 18.87 -1.05
CA GLN A 61 -2.86 17.72 -1.70
C GLN A 61 -1.80 16.88 -2.40
N VAL A 62 -1.93 15.57 -2.33
CA VAL A 62 -1.13 14.63 -3.12
C VAL A 62 -2.07 13.70 -3.87
N VAL A 63 -1.82 13.56 -5.16
CA VAL A 63 -2.36 12.49 -6.00
C VAL A 63 -1.21 11.62 -6.46
N GLY A 64 -1.48 10.36 -6.72
CA GLY A 64 -0.49 9.50 -7.35
C GLY A 64 -1.04 8.17 -7.80
N ASP A 65 -0.20 7.46 -8.54
CA ASP A 65 -0.43 6.09 -8.97
C ASP A 65 0.78 5.24 -8.65
N TYR A 66 0.56 3.93 -8.57
CA TYR A 66 1.62 2.95 -8.48
C TYR A 66 1.29 1.73 -9.33
N MET A 67 2.31 1.07 -9.85
CA MET A 67 2.12 -0.10 -10.69
C MET A 67 3.21 -1.14 -10.44
N LYS A 68 2.78 -2.40 -10.33
CA LYS A 68 3.66 -3.55 -10.25
C LYS A 68 2.98 -4.79 -10.80
N HIS A 69 3.51 -5.34 -11.89
CA HIS A 69 2.92 -6.49 -12.58
C HIS A 69 1.43 -6.25 -12.89
N GLU A 70 0.54 -7.16 -12.49
CA GLU A 70 -0.91 -7.06 -12.69
C GLU A 70 -1.64 -6.12 -11.72
N ARG A 71 -0.88 -5.48 -10.80
CA ARG A 71 -1.40 -4.55 -9.82
C ARG A 71 -1.20 -3.12 -10.28
N ALA A 72 -2.29 -2.36 -10.30
CA ALA A 72 -2.28 -0.91 -10.47
C ALA A 72 -3.09 -0.28 -9.35
N GLY A 73 -2.59 0.77 -8.74
CA GLY A 73 -3.35 1.48 -7.73
C GLY A 73 -3.14 2.97 -7.73
N ARG A 74 -4.00 3.64 -6.97
CA ARG A 74 -4.18 5.09 -6.99
C ARG A 74 -4.19 5.58 -5.55
N ILE A 75 -3.61 6.75 -5.33
CA ILE A 75 -3.45 7.38 -4.03
C ILE A 75 -3.99 8.80 -4.11
N GLN A 76 -4.79 9.20 -3.13
CA GLN A 76 -5.17 10.59 -2.92
C GLN A 76 -5.13 10.90 -1.43
N GLY A 77 -4.48 11.99 -1.05
CA GLY A 77 -4.33 12.33 0.36
C GLY A 77 -3.88 13.75 0.64
N ASP A 78 -3.80 14.04 1.94
CA ASP A 78 -3.48 15.32 2.52
C ASP A 78 -2.15 15.29 3.27
N VAL A 79 -1.30 16.29 3.03
CA VAL A 79 0.00 16.49 3.67
C VAL A 79 -0.13 17.43 4.86
N LYS A 80 0.49 17.02 5.98
CA LYS A 80 0.73 17.85 7.15
C LYS A 80 2.14 17.59 7.68
N GLY A 81 3.04 18.56 7.48
CA GLY A 81 4.44 18.40 7.87
C GLY A 81 5.09 17.23 7.14
N ASP A 82 5.68 16.30 7.88
CA ASP A 82 6.28 15.08 7.32
C ASP A 82 5.29 13.94 7.03
N LEU A 83 3.99 14.13 7.29
CA LEU A 83 2.98 13.08 7.24
C LEU A 83 2.00 13.32 6.08
N LEU A 84 1.80 12.30 5.25
CA LEU A 84 0.73 12.23 4.25
C LEU A 84 -0.28 11.18 4.71
N ILE A 85 -1.53 11.57 4.92
CA ILE A 85 -2.63 10.62 5.16
C ILE A 85 -3.40 10.47 3.85
N PHE A 86 -3.61 9.25 3.39
CA PHE A 86 -4.17 9.00 2.08
C PHE A 86 -5.23 7.90 2.08
N ARG A 87 -6.07 7.93 1.05
CA ARG A 87 -6.89 6.81 0.60
C ARG A 87 -6.23 6.17 -0.60
N TRP A 88 -6.39 4.86 -0.72
CA TRP A 88 -5.89 4.12 -1.86
C TRP A 88 -6.97 3.22 -2.45
N GLU A 89 -6.84 2.98 -3.76
CA GLU A 89 -7.59 1.98 -4.50
C GLU A 89 -6.59 1.09 -5.24
N ASP A 90 -6.67 -0.22 -5.03
CA ASP A 90 -5.82 -1.23 -5.67
C ASP A 90 -6.67 -2.06 -6.62
N ARG A 91 -6.31 -2.08 -7.89
CA ARG A 91 -6.92 -2.92 -8.92
C ARG A 91 -5.93 -4.02 -9.30
N ARG A 92 -6.39 -5.26 -9.26
CA ARG A 92 -5.61 -6.43 -9.69
C ARG A 92 -6.38 -7.23 -10.71
N GLU A 93 -5.76 -7.46 -11.86
CA GLU A 93 -6.36 -8.26 -12.92
C GLU A 93 -5.63 -9.61 -13.05
N LEU A 94 -6.09 -10.59 -12.27
CA LEU A 94 -5.56 -11.95 -12.33
C LEU A 94 -6.14 -12.76 -13.49
N VAL A 95 -7.33 -12.37 -13.94
CA VAL A 95 -8.06 -12.98 -15.05
C VAL A 95 -8.63 -11.85 -15.89
N ALA A 96 -8.39 -11.91 -17.20
CA ALA A 96 -8.85 -10.90 -18.15
C ALA A 96 -10.36 -10.62 -17.98
N GLY A 97 -10.71 -9.35 -17.86
CA GLY A 97 -12.09 -8.87 -17.73
C GLY A 97 -12.73 -9.05 -16.34
N LYS A 98 -11.98 -9.51 -15.32
CA LYS A 98 -12.49 -9.67 -13.94
C LYS A 98 -11.57 -9.02 -12.89
N PRO A 99 -11.39 -7.68 -12.93
CA PRO A 99 -10.53 -6.99 -11.99
C PRO A 99 -11.06 -7.10 -10.56
N GLN A 100 -10.17 -7.41 -9.62
CA GLN A 100 -10.43 -7.32 -8.19
C GLN A 100 -10.02 -5.94 -7.70
N VAL A 101 -10.97 -5.20 -7.13
CA VAL A 101 -10.73 -3.85 -6.59
C VAL A 101 -10.76 -3.90 -5.07
N ARG A 102 -9.72 -3.37 -4.43
CA ARG A 102 -9.63 -3.18 -2.99
C ARG A 102 -9.41 -1.71 -2.68
N ARG A 103 -9.87 -1.28 -1.52
CA ARG A 103 -9.73 0.11 -1.07
C ARG A 103 -9.35 0.16 0.38
N GLY A 104 -8.72 1.26 0.76
CA GLY A 104 -8.38 1.49 2.14
C GLY A 104 -7.81 2.88 2.40
N ARG A 105 -7.26 3.03 3.61
CA ARG A 105 -6.50 4.22 3.99
C ARG A 105 -5.08 3.83 4.35
N GLY A 106 -4.23 4.83 4.46
CA GLY A 106 -2.84 4.64 4.86
C GLY A 106 -2.22 5.97 5.21
N TYR A 107 -0.95 5.90 5.60
CA TYR A 107 -0.14 7.08 5.78
C TYR A 107 1.29 6.84 5.34
N PHE A 108 1.95 7.90 4.90
CA PHE A 108 3.38 7.93 4.67
C PHE A 108 4.03 8.99 5.55
N ARG A 109 5.25 8.72 5.98
CA ARG A 109 6.16 9.67 6.61
C ARG A 109 7.44 9.77 5.80
N ILE A 110 7.89 10.99 5.54
CA ILE A 110 9.21 11.20 4.94
C ILE A 110 10.31 11.08 6.00
N GLN A 111 11.35 10.32 5.68
CA GLN A 111 12.58 10.26 6.45
C GLN A 111 13.78 10.51 5.53
N ILE A 112 14.82 11.11 6.08
CA ILE A 112 16.11 11.28 5.39
C ILE A 112 17.06 10.22 5.94
N GLY A 113 17.57 9.37 5.05
CA GLY A 113 18.57 8.38 5.40
C GLY A 113 19.94 9.00 5.67
N LYS A 114 20.84 8.21 6.26
CA LYS A 114 22.22 8.63 6.52
C LYS A 114 23.03 8.86 5.23
N ASP A 115 22.56 8.27 4.13
CA ASP A 115 23.02 8.42 2.76
C ASP A 115 22.54 9.72 2.10
N GLY A 116 21.66 10.47 2.77
CA GLY A 116 21.02 11.67 2.22
C GLY A 116 19.83 11.37 1.30
N ASP A 117 19.46 10.10 1.12
CA ASP A 117 18.30 9.73 0.31
C ASP A 117 17.00 9.92 1.09
N GLN A 118 15.91 10.19 0.37
CA GLN A 118 14.59 10.35 0.96
C GLN A 118 13.84 9.03 0.91
N TYR A 119 13.19 8.68 2.02
CA TYR A 119 12.42 7.45 2.18
C TYR A 119 10.98 7.79 2.56
N LEU A 120 10.02 7.08 1.98
CA LEU A 120 8.67 6.98 2.52
C LEU A 120 8.60 5.74 3.39
N GLN A 121 8.14 5.91 4.61
CA GLN A 121 7.79 4.82 5.52
C GLN A 121 6.38 5.01 6.02
N GLY A 122 5.61 3.93 6.05
CA GLY A 122 4.20 4.03 6.35
C GLY A 122 3.55 2.67 6.56
N GLU A 123 2.25 2.74 6.76
CA GLU A 123 1.37 1.58 6.78
C GLU A 123 0.12 1.88 5.98
N TRP A 124 -0.56 0.81 5.59
CA TRP A 124 -1.89 0.87 5.01
C TRP A 124 -2.82 -0.06 5.80
N GLY A 125 -4.12 0.24 5.74
CA GLY A 125 -5.20 -0.58 6.27
C GLY A 125 -6.30 -0.74 5.23
N LEU A 126 -7.24 -1.64 5.51
CA LEU A 126 -8.42 -1.88 4.67
C LEU A 126 -9.57 -0.96 5.07
N GLU A 127 -10.39 -0.59 4.10
CA GLU A 127 -11.57 0.25 4.32
C GLU A 127 -11.21 1.57 5.04
N ASP A 128 -11.65 1.74 6.29
CA ASP A 128 -11.35 2.91 7.10
C ASP A 128 -10.12 2.73 8.02
N GLU A 129 -9.48 1.57 8.04
CA GLU A 129 -8.26 1.42 8.84
C GLU A 129 -7.08 2.13 8.20
N LEU A 130 -6.32 2.87 9.01
CA LEU A 130 -5.07 3.52 8.58
C LEU A 130 -3.87 2.56 8.57
N SER A 131 -4.01 1.42 9.23
CA SER A 131 -2.94 0.45 9.53
C SER A 131 -3.49 -0.97 9.58
N GLY A 132 -2.60 -1.97 9.70
CA GLY A 132 -2.99 -3.38 9.85
C GLY A 132 -3.06 -4.18 8.54
N GLY A 133 -2.96 -3.52 7.38
CA GLY A 133 -2.75 -4.17 6.09
C GLY A 133 -1.29 -4.51 5.82
N GLY A 134 -0.37 -3.72 6.37
CA GLY A 134 1.07 -4.00 6.36
C GLY A 134 1.92 -2.75 6.14
N PRO A 135 3.25 -2.88 6.22
CA PRO A 135 4.16 -1.78 5.99
C PRO A 135 4.21 -1.39 4.51
N TRP A 136 4.47 -0.12 4.28
CA TRP A 136 4.75 0.43 2.97
C TRP A 136 6.01 1.27 3.03
N ASN A 137 7.05 0.81 2.33
CA ASN A 137 8.33 1.48 2.27
C ASN A 137 8.70 1.77 0.81
N ALA A 138 9.29 2.94 0.58
CA ALA A 138 9.79 3.33 -0.73
C ALA A 138 10.98 4.29 -0.61
N VAL A 139 11.82 4.33 -1.63
CA VAL A 139 12.96 5.26 -1.75
C VAL A 139 12.72 6.23 -2.91
N LYS A 140 13.05 7.51 -2.73
CA LYS A 140 12.90 8.52 -3.77
C LYS A 140 13.96 8.33 -4.84
N LEU A 141 13.55 8.26 -6.10
CA LEU A 141 14.48 8.26 -7.22
C LEU A 141 15.00 9.69 -7.44
N ARG A 142 16.33 9.87 -7.37
CA ARG A 142 16.98 11.21 -7.45
C ARG A 142 16.68 11.99 -8.74
N ARG A 143 16.37 11.29 -9.83
CA ARG A 143 16.08 11.87 -11.16
C ARG A 143 14.71 11.43 -11.70
N GLY A 144 13.86 10.89 -10.82
CA GLY A 144 12.53 10.45 -11.22
C GLY A 144 11.55 11.62 -11.23
N GLU A 145 10.99 11.90 -12.40
CA GLU A 145 9.92 12.89 -12.57
C GLU A 145 8.58 12.17 -12.73
N PRO A 146 7.55 12.55 -11.95
CA PRO A 146 6.21 12.00 -12.15
C PRO A 146 5.67 12.43 -13.52
N ASP A 147 5.30 11.45 -14.33
CA ASP A 147 4.65 11.63 -15.64
C ASP A 147 3.11 11.57 -15.55
N ARG A 148 2.56 11.18 -14.40
CA ARG A 148 1.13 10.88 -14.19
C ARG A 148 0.54 11.68 -13.02
N CYS A 149 0.31 12.97 -13.25
CA CYS A 149 -0.22 13.87 -12.22
C CYS A 149 -1.73 14.09 -12.28
N THR A 150 -2.45 13.41 -13.17
CA THR A 150 -3.83 13.76 -13.51
C THR A 150 -4.86 13.15 -12.58
N GLY A 151 -4.50 12.11 -11.80
CA GLY A 151 -5.51 11.29 -11.15
C GLY A 151 -6.58 10.81 -12.14
N ALA A 152 -6.26 10.70 -13.44
CA ALA A 152 -7.21 10.49 -14.52
C ALA A 152 -7.58 9.02 -14.67
N GLU A 153 -8.88 8.77 -14.71
CA GLU A 153 -9.58 7.48 -14.85
C GLU A 153 -9.27 6.72 -16.15
N GLU A 154 -8.19 7.07 -16.85
CA GLU A 154 -7.76 6.29 -17.99
C GLU A 154 -7.37 4.90 -17.48
N PRO A 155 -8.03 3.83 -17.96
CA PRO A 155 -7.49 2.50 -17.77
C PRO A 155 -6.07 2.55 -18.31
N ALA A 156 -5.11 2.00 -17.56
CA ALA A 156 -3.87 1.58 -18.16
C ALA A 156 -4.29 0.71 -19.33
N VAL A 157 -4.19 1.28 -20.54
CA VAL A 157 -4.28 0.54 -21.78
C VAL A 157 -3.15 -0.46 -21.65
N VAL A 158 -3.52 -1.67 -21.23
CA VAL A 158 -2.81 -2.88 -21.62
C VAL A 158 -2.71 -2.71 -23.12
N ASP A 159 -1.47 -2.47 -23.58
CA ASP A 159 -1.13 -2.54 -24.99
C ASP A 159 -1.81 -3.79 -25.52
N GLU A 160 -2.91 -3.58 -26.25
CA GLU A 160 -3.57 -4.61 -27.01
C GLU A 160 -2.62 -4.86 -28.16
N THR A 161 -1.51 -5.54 -27.84
CA THR A 161 -0.53 -6.00 -28.80
C THR A 161 -1.34 -6.80 -29.78
N THR A 162 -1.65 -6.21 -30.93
CA THR A 162 -2.41 -6.85 -32.00
C THR A 162 -1.78 -8.21 -32.22
N HIS A 163 -2.50 -9.27 -31.88
CA HIS A 163 -1.91 -10.59 -31.93
C HIS A 163 -1.64 -10.88 -33.41
N PRO A 164 -0.49 -11.47 -33.79
CA PRO A 164 -0.14 -11.70 -35.20
C PRO A 164 -1.18 -12.51 -36.00
N TRP A 165 -2.14 -13.12 -35.31
CA TRP A 165 -3.23 -13.94 -35.80
C TRP A 165 -4.52 -13.16 -36.12
N ASP A 166 -4.59 -11.85 -35.81
CA ASP A 166 -5.73 -10.96 -36.15
C ASP A 166 -5.64 -10.41 -37.58
N ARG A 167 -4.69 -10.88 -38.39
CA ARG A 167 -4.72 -10.63 -39.84
C ARG A 167 -5.78 -11.54 -40.43
N ASP A 168 -6.94 -10.96 -40.71
CA ASP A 168 -7.93 -11.56 -41.57
C ASP A 168 -7.24 -12.00 -42.88
N ASP A 169 -7.14 -13.32 -43.10
CA ASP A 169 -6.82 -13.89 -44.40
C ASP A 169 -7.94 -13.47 -45.37
N GLU A 170 -7.64 -12.44 -46.17
CA GLU A 170 -8.51 -11.96 -47.24
C GLU A 170 -8.77 -13.11 -48.24
N PRO A 171 -10.04 -13.45 -48.55
CA PRO A 171 -10.33 -14.50 -49.52
C PRO A 171 -9.98 -14.02 -50.94
N ASP A 172 -9.15 -14.79 -51.64
CA ASP A 172 -8.83 -14.67 -53.06
C ASP A 172 -10.09 -14.50 -53.91
N ALA A 173 -10.41 -13.24 -54.20
CA ALA A 173 -11.43 -12.85 -55.16
C ALA A 173 -10.87 -13.03 -56.56
N GLY A 174 -11.24 -14.17 -57.16
CA GLY A 174 -10.91 -14.49 -58.55
C GLY A 174 -11.23 -13.35 -59.53
N THR A 175 -10.29 -13.10 -60.44
CA THR A 175 -10.51 -12.25 -61.60
C THR A 175 -10.44 -13.09 -62.88
N THR A 176 -11.58 -13.19 -63.57
CA THR A 176 -11.70 -13.73 -64.94
C THR A 176 -11.82 -12.58 -65.94
N LYS A 177 -11.22 -12.79 -67.13
CA LYS A 177 -11.37 -12.12 -68.44
C LYS A 177 -10.41 -10.93 -68.68
N GLN A 178 -9.70 -10.84 -69.81
CA GLN A 178 -10.11 -11.10 -71.22
C GLN A 178 -9.12 -11.97 -72.02
#